data_AF-A0A3B9ZQJ1-F1
#
_entry.id   AF-A0A3B9ZQJ1-F1
#
_cell.length_a   1.000
_cell.length_b   1.000
_cell.length_c   1.000
_cell.angle_alpha   90.00
_cell.angle_beta   90.00
_cell.angle_gamma   90.00
#
_symmetry.space_group_name_H-M   'P 1'
#
loop_
_entity.id
_entity.type
_entity.pdbx_description
1 polymer ?
#
loop_
_entity_poly.entity_id
_entity_poly.type
_entity_poly.pdbx_seq_one_letter_code
_entity_poly.pdbx_strand_id
1 'polypeptide(L)'
;MKTINLKPLALIALAAVMLSSCAGLQKMKKNANKIAFKTTPEVLETNAGNVDVTIDGKFPAKYFNKKATLVATPVLKYQGGEKAFAPITLQGEKVDANNTVISYA
;
A
#
# COMPACT_ATOMS: atom_id res chain seq x y z
N MET A 1 -20.74 -42.45 24.60
CA MET A 1 -20.69 -41.00 24.31
C MET A 1 -19.22 -40.58 24.20
N LYS A 2 -18.79 -40.07 23.05
CA LYS A 2 -17.38 -39.77 22.77
C LYS A 2 -17.06 -38.39 23.36
N THR A 3 -16.15 -38.30 24.33
CA THR A 3 -15.76 -37.02 24.94
C THR A 3 -14.88 -36.24 23.96
N ILE A 4 -15.41 -35.17 23.37
CA ILE A 4 -14.67 -34.33 22.45
C ILE A 4 -13.71 -33.46 23.28
N ASN A 5 -12.40 -33.62 23.06
CA ASN A 5 -11.38 -32.87 23.77
C ASN A 5 -11.23 -31.47 23.12
N LEU A 6 -11.77 -30.42 23.75
CA LEU A 6 -11.84 -29.06 23.18
C LEU A 6 -10.48 -28.33 23.09
N LYS A 7 -9.45 -28.80 23.80
CA LYS A 7 -8.12 -28.16 23.86
C LYS A 7 -7.45 -27.97 22.49
N PRO A 8 -7.36 -28.98 21.61
CA PRO A 8 -6.82 -28.81 20.26
C PRO A 8 -7.67 -27.86 19.39
N LEU A 9 -8.99 -27.86 19.54
CA LEU A 9 -9.88 -26.97 18.79
C LEU A 9 -9.65 -25.50 19.16
N ALA A 10 -9.47 -25.22 20.45
CA ALA A 10 -9.17 -23.87 20.95
C ALA A 10 -7.82 -23.36 20.42
N LEU A 11 -6.79 -24.22 20.35
CA LEU A 11 -5.49 -23.90 19.77
C LEU A 11 -5.58 -23.58 18.26
N ILE A 12 -6.36 -24.36 17.51
CA ILE A 12 -6.58 -24.12 16.07
C ILE A 12 -7.32 -22.79 15.84
N ALA A 13 -8.34 -22.49 16.65
CA ALA A 13 -9.07 -21.23 16.56
C ALA A 13 -8.17 -20.01 16.86
N LEU A 14 -7.32 -20.11 17.88
CA LEU A 14 -6.36 -19.05 18.22
C LEU A 14 -5.36 -18.80 17.09
N ALA A 15 -4.82 -19.87 16.49
CA ALA A 15 -3.92 -19.77 15.35
C ALA A 15 -4.59 -19.10 14.13
N ALA A 16 -5.84 -19.45 13.84
CA ALA A 16 -6.59 -18.87 12.73
C ALA A 16 -6.82 -17.35 12.92
N VAL A 17 -7.13 -16.89 14.14
CA VAL A 17 -7.28 -15.46 14.45
C VAL A 17 -5.96 -14.72 14.24
N MET A 18 -4.84 -15.27 14.70
CA MET A 18 -3.53 -14.62 14.52
C MET A 18 -3.12 -14.51 13.04
N LEU A 19 -3.34 -15.55 12.24
CA LEU A 19 -3.03 -15.55 10.80
C LEU A 19 -3.89 -14.56 10.00
N SER A 20 -5.13 -14.28 10.45
CA SER A 20 -6.02 -13.33 9.78
C SER A 20 -5.52 -11.87 9.82
N SER A 21 -4.64 -11.54 10.77
CA SER A 21 -4.09 -10.18 10.92
C SER A 21 -3.22 -9.73 9.73
N CYS A 22 -2.46 -10.65 9.13
CA CYS A 22 -1.61 -10.37 7.96
C CYS A 22 -2.39 -10.33 6.64
N ALA A 23 -3.66 -10.76 6.62
CA ALA A 23 -4.46 -10.85 5.40
C ALA A 23 -4.66 -9.47 4.73
N GLY A 24 -4.71 -8.40 5.51
CA GLY A 24 -4.83 -7.03 4.99
C GLY A 24 -3.63 -6.60 4.13
N LEU A 25 -2.42 -6.80 4.64
CA LEU A 25 -1.18 -6.46 3.92
C LEU A 25 -1.00 -7.35 2.68
N GLN A 26 -1.31 -8.65 2.79
CA GLN A 26 -1.27 -9.54 1.62
C GLN A 26 -2.25 -9.10 0.53
N LYS A 27 -3.46 -8.65 0.89
CA LYS A 27 -4.42 -8.10 -0.08
C LYS A 27 -3.90 -6.82 -0.76
N MET A 28 -3.27 -5.92 -0.01
CA MET A 28 -2.65 -4.72 -0.59
C MET A 28 -1.56 -5.11 -1.60
N LYS A 29 -0.63 -6.00 -1.20
CA LYS A 29 0.43 -6.50 -2.09
C LYS A 29 -0.12 -7.15 -3.36
N LYS A 30 -1.10 -8.05 -3.22
CA LYS A 30 -1.71 -8.76 -4.35
C LYS A 30 -2.41 -7.83 -5.33
N ASN A 31 -2.99 -6.73 -4.84
CA ASN A 31 -3.75 -5.77 -5.64
C ASN A 31 -2.96 -4.48 -5.94
N ALA A 32 -1.62 -4.47 -5.78
CA ALA A 32 -0.81 -3.27 -6.01
C ALA A 32 -0.95 -2.72 -7.45
N ASN A 33 -1.22 -3.61 -8.40
CA ASN A 33 -1.51 -3.26 -9.80
C ASN A 33 -2.82 -2.47 -9.99
N LYS A 34 -3.68 -2.37 -8.97
CA LYS A 34 -4.92 -1.58 -9.02
C LYS A 34 -4.73 -0.12 -8.61
N ILE A 35 -3.55 0.25 -8.13
CA ILE A 35 -3.22 1.65 -7.85
C ILE A 35 -3.10 2.37 -9.19
N ALA A 36 -3.92 3.39 -9.40
CA ALA A 36 -3.87 4.18 -10.61
C ALA A 36 -2.82 5.28 -10.45
N PHE A 37 -2.01 5.49 -11.49
CA PHE A 37 -1.01 6.55 -11.53
C PHE A 37 -1.29 7.45 -12.73
N LYS A 38 -1.15 8.75 -12.54
CA LYS A 38 -1.20 9.75 -13.60
C LYS A 38 0.03 10.63 -13.50
N THR A 39 0.65 10.93 -14.63
CA THR A 39 1.71 11.93 -14.72
C THR A 39 1.19 13.19 -15.39
N THR A 40 1.65 14.36 -14.95
CA THR A 40 1.35 15.64 -15.59
C THR A 40 2.63 16.47 -15.69
N PRO A 41 3.09 16.83 -16.91
CA PRO A 41 2.53 16.45 -18.22
C PRO A 41 2.69 14.95 -18.52
N GLU A 42 1.88 14.43 -19.46
CA GLU A 42 1.94 13.03 -19.89
C GLU A 42 3.20 12.74 -20.72
N VAL A 43 3.54 13.69 -21.60
CA VAL A 43 4.81 13.71 -22.34
C VAL A 43 5.73 14.70 -21.64
N LEU A 44 6.90 14.23 -21.21
CA LEU A 44 7.87 15.08 -20.54
C LEU A 44 8.54 16.00 -21.55
N GLU A 45 8.63 17.28 -21.19
CA GLU A 45 9.33 18.30 -21.95
C GLU A 45 10.36 19.01 -21.07
N THR A 46 11.40 19.54 -21.69
CA THR A 46 12.42 20.32 -20.99
C THR A 46 12.02 21.79 -21.01
N ASN A 47 11.93 22.40 -19.83
CA ASN A 47 11.75 23.83 -19.66
C ASN A 47 12.99 24.43 -18.98
N ALA A 48 13.74 25.26 -19.70
CA ALA A 48 14.98 25.88 -19.22
C ALA A 48 15.99 24.90 -18.58
N GLY A 49 16.11 23.70 -19.15
CA GLY A 49 17.02 22.65 -18.67
C GLY A 49 16.45 21.77 -17.53
N ASN A 50 15.25 22.05 -17.05
CA ASN A 50 14.54 21.24 -16.06
C ASN A 50 13.41 20.45 -16.71
N VAL A 51 13.07 19.30 -16.11
CA VAL A 51 11.91 18.49 -16.50
C VAL A 51 11.01 18.40 -15.28
N ASP A 52 9.90 19.14 -15.32
CA ASP A 52 8.90 19.12 -14.27
C ASP A 52 7.91 17.99 -14.52
N VAL A 53 7.61 17.23 -13.46
CA VAL A 53 6.60 16.17 -13.51
C VAL A 53 5.88 16.08 -12.18
N THR A 54 4.55 16.06 -12.26
CA THR A 54 3.67 15.71 -11.14
C THR A 54 3.25 14.25 -11.28
N ILE A 55 3.32 13.49 -10.20
CA ILE A 55 2.91 12.08 -10.15
C ILE A 55 1.76 11.95 -9.16
N ASP A 56 0.55 11.73 -9.67
CA ASP A 56 -0.64 11.48 -8.87
C ASP A 56 -0.86 9.98 -8.70
N GLY A 57 -0.90 9.52 -7.45
CA GLY A 57 -1.26 8.14 -7.10
C GLY A 57 -2.66 8.08 -6.51
N LYS A 58 -3.52 7.20 -7.04
CA LYS A 58 -4.89 6.98 -6.53
C LYS A 58 -5.06 5.54 -6.09
N PHE A 59 -5.30 5.36 -4.78
CA PHE A 59 -5.69 4.08 -4.21
C PHE A 59 -7.17 3.80 -4.47
N PRO A 60 -7.55 2.55 -4.82
CA PRO A 60 -8.95 2.16 -4.92
C PRO A 60 -9.66 2.27 -3.56
N ALA A 61 -10.99 2.34 -3.63
CA ALA A 61 -11.81 2.32 -2.42
C ALA A 61 -11.55 1.05 -1.60
N LYS A 62 -11.51 1.18 -0.27
CA LYS A 62 -11.25 0.06 0.67
C LYS A 62 -9.94 -0.71 0.40
N TYR A 63 -8.98 -0.09 -0.28
CA TYR A 63 -7.68 -0.73 -0.55
C TYR A 63 -6.72 -0.60 0.63
N PHE A 64 -6.55 0.62 1.14
CA PHE A 64 -5.47 0.95 2.07
C PHE A 64 -5.83 0.50 3.49
N ASN A 65 -5.12 -0.49 4.04
CA ASN A 65 -5.45 -1.02 5.35
C ASN A 65 -5.36 0.09 6.43
N LYS A 66 -6.41 0.22 7.23
CA LYS A 66 -6.53 1.24 8.28
C LYS A 66 -5.33 1.30 9.24
N LYS A 67 -4.64 0.18 9.47
CA LYS A 67 -3.50 0.07 10.40
C LYS A 67 -2.15 -0.04 9.69
N ALA A 68 -2.09 0.14 8.37
CA ALA A 68 -0.84 0.00 7.63
C ALA A 68 -0.09 1.33 7.51
N THR A 69 1.23 1.25 7.48
CA THR A 69 2.13 2.30 7.03
C THR A 69 2.82 1.83 5.76
N LEU A 70 2.89 2.69 4.74
CA LEU A 70 3.51 2.41 3.45
C LEU A 70 4.53 3.49 3.14
N VAL A 71 5.78 3.10 2.90
CA VAL A 71 6.79 3.98 2.30
C VAL A 71 6.80 3.70 0.81
N ALA A 72 6.45 4.71 0.01
CA ALA A 72 6.40 4.61 -1.45
C ALA A 72 7.50 5.47 -2.05
N THR A 73 8.36 4.87 -2.88
CA THR A 73 9.41 5.56 -3.63
C THR A 73 9.03 5.60 -5.10
N PRO A 74 8.61 6.75 -5.65
CA PRO A 74 8.30 6.86 -7.07
C PRO A 74 9.55 6.67 -7.91
N VAL A 75 9.42 5.96 -9.03
CA VAL A 75 10.52 5.73 -9.98
C VAL A 75 10.02 6.04 -11.39
N LEU A 76 10.66 7.00 -12.05
CA LEU A 76 10.46 7.27 -13.48
C LEU A 76 11.41 6.40 -14.29
N LYS A 77 10.86 5.60 -15.21
CA LYS A 77 11.62 4.76 -16.13
C LYS A 77 11.55 5.34 -17.54
N TYR A 78 12.70 5.46 -18.18
CA TYR A 78 12.83 5.98 -19.55
C TYR A 78 13.96 5.24 -20.28
N GLN A 79 14.11 5.44 -21.58
CA GLN A 79 15.09 4.68 -22.39
C GLN A 79 16.53 4.78 -21.87
N GLY A 80 16.90 5.91 -21.27
CA GLY A 80 18.23 6.17 -20.71
C GLY A 80 18.44 5.66 -19.28
N GLY A 81 17.45 4.99 -18.67
CA GLY A 81 17.56 4.43 -17.32
C GLY A 81 16.37 4.74 -16.41
N GLU A 82 16.63 4.78 -15.10
CA GLU A 82 15.62 5.03 -14.09
C GLU A 82 16.05 6.16 -13.14
N LYS A 83 15.10 7.02 -12.76
CA LYS A 83 15.28 8.06 -11.76
C LYS A 83 14.31 7.82 -10.60
N ALA A 84 14.85 7.52 -9.42
CA ALA A 84 14.07 7.47 -8.19
C ALA A 84 13.88 8.87 -7.62
N PHE A 85 12.68 9.14 -7.09
CA PHE A 85 12.34 10.36 -6.38
C PHE A 85 12.42 10.15 -4.86
N ALA A 86 12.24 11.24 -4.11
CA ALA A 86 12.16 11.16 -2.66
C ALA A 86 11.00 10.24 -2.22
N PRO A 87 11.22 9.37 -1.22
CA PRO A 87 10.16 8.52 -0.70
C PRO A 87 9.10 9.35 0.02
N ILE A 88 7.84 8.93 -0.12
CA ILE A 88 6.72 9.46 0.65
C ILE A 88 6.22 8.40 1.62
N THR A 89 5.85 8.82 2.84
CA THR A 89 5.25 7.91 3.82
C THR A 89 3.76 8.17 3.90
N LEU A 90 2.99 7.10 3.74
CA LEU A 90 1.54 7.07 3.78
C LEU A 90 1.10 6.19 4.94
N GLN A 91 -0.03 6.52 5.55
CA GLN A 91 -0.57 5.76 6.67
C GLN A 91 -2.09 5.56 6.57
N GLY A 92 -2.58 4.48 7.17
CA GLY A 92 -4.00 4.27 7.33
C GLY A 92 -4.56 5.10 8.49
N GLU A 93 -5.86 5.33 8.46
CA GLU A 93 -6.62 6.13 9.44
C GLU A 93 -6.54 5.69 10.92
N LYS A 94 -6.03 4.48 11.21
CA LYS A 94 -5.85 3.92 12.57
C LYS A 94 -4.37 3.77 12.96
N VAL A 95 -3.48 4.47 12.26
CA VAL A 95 -2.07 4.58 12.64
C VAL A 95 -1.87 5.88 13.40
N ASP A 96 -1.38 5.78 14.63
CA ASP A 96 -1.09 6.93 15.50
C ASP A 96 0.29 7.53 15.16
N ALA A 97 0.42 8.09 13.96
CA ALA A 97 1.60 8.82 13.50
C ALA A 97 1.18 10.07 12.70
N ASN A 98 2.15 10.86 12.23
CA ASN A 98 1.90 12.12 11.52
C ASN A 98 2.29 12.06 10.04
N ASN A 99 1.93 10.96 9.35
CA ASN A 99 2.13 10.82 7.90
C ASN A 99 0.83 11.14 7.14
N THR A 100 0.91 11.23 5.81
CA THR A 100 -0.25 11.43 4.95
C THR A 100 -1.26 10.28 5.10
N VAL A 101 -2.47 10.60 5.55
CA VAL A 101 -3.53 9.61 5.81
C VAL A 101 -4.26 9.25 4.52
N ILE A 102 -4.38 7.95 4.24
CA ILE A 102 -5.23 7.40 3.18
C ILE A 102 -6.48 6.78 3.81
N SER A 103 -7.65 7.31 3.45
CA SER A 103 -8.94 6.84 3.96
C SER A 103 -9.30 5.45 3.45
N TYR A 104 -9.92 4.63 4.30
CA TYR A 104 -10.55 3.37 3.91
C TYR A 104 -12.00 3.59 3.44
N ALA A 105 -12.23 4.62 2.63
CA ALA A 105 -13.52 4.85 1.96
C ALA A 105 -13.55 4.14 0.61
#